data_AF-A0A7Y3L8X7-F1
#
_entry.id   AF-A0A7Y3L8X7-F1
#
_cell.length_a   1.000
_cell.length_b   1.000
_cell.length_c   1.000
_cell.angle_alpha   90.00
_cell.angle_beta   90.00
_cell.angle_gamma   90.00
#
_symmetry.space_group_name_H-M   'P 1'
#
loop_
_entity.id
_entity.type
_entity.pdbx_description
1 polymer ?
#
loop_
_entity_poly.entity_id
_entity_poly.type
_entity_poly.pdbx_seq_one_letter_code
_entity_poly.pdbx_strand_id
1 'polypeptide(L)'
;MAECVVIDDQLVVRLSMSEKLESVHRDVAVPLTSIRSVEVVDNALDYIHGMKVGAALPGTMAVGTYTSKNAKIFGAIHHSEHRGVRIVLEGTDFDELLVGCTNPETVASQIPVAS
;
A
#
# COMPACT_ATOMS: atom_id res chain seq x y z
N MET A 1 3.99 -2.02 -11.58
CA MET A 1 4.32 -2.52 -10.23
C MET A 1 4.56 -1.32 -9.34
N ALA A 2 3.88 -1.28 -8.20
CA ALA A 2 4.09 -0.23 -7.22
C ALA A 2 5.43 -0.42 -6.51
N GLU A 3 6.10 0.67 -6.17
CA GLU A 3 7.39 0.66 -5.48
C GLU A 3 7.30 1.40 -4.15
N CYS A 4 7.84 0.80 -3.10
CA CYS A 4 8.08 1.47 -1.83
C CYS A 4 9.47 2.08 -1.84
N VAL A 5 9.57 3.40 -1.69
CA VAL A 5 10.85 4.12 -1.66
C VAL A 5 10.86 5.02 -0.43
N VAL A 6 11.94 4.95 0.34
CA VAL A 6 12.20 5.90 1.42
C VAL A 6 12.86 7.14 0.83
N ILE A 7 12.23 8.30 1.02
CA ILE A 7 12.74 9.60 0.56
C ILE A 7 12.64 10.55 1.74
N ASP A 8 13.79 11.08 2.16
CA ASP A 8 13.91 11.92 3.36
C ASP A 8 13.32 11.21 4.60
N ASP A 9 12.26 11.76 5.19
CA ASP A 9 11.55 11.22 6.36
C ASP A 9 10.21 10.56 6.01
N GLN A 10 9.99 10.26 4.72
CA GLN A 10 8.74 9.68 4.22
C GLN A 10 8.98 8.30 3.57
N LEU A 11 8.02 7.40 3.77
CA LEU A 11 7.81 6.28 2.89
C LEU A 11 6.88 6.70 1.76
N VAL A 12 7.33 6.57 0.51
CA VAL A 12 6.56 6.88 -0.68
C VAL A 12 6.21 5.60 -1.43
N VAL A 13 4.92 5.33 -1.59
CA VAL A 13 4.37 4.30 -2.48
C VAL A 13 4.15 4.94 -3.85
N ARG A 14 5.06 4.64 -4.78
CA ARG A 14 4.98 5.10 -6.17
C ARG A 14 4.13 4.15 -6.98
N LEU A 15 3.16 4.72 -7.69
CA LEU A 15 2.37 3.98 -8.69
C LEU A 15 3.11 4.04 -10.03
N SER A 16 3.17 2.93 -10.77
CA SER A 16 3.83 2.88 -12.08
C SER A 16 3.07 3.70 -13.13
N MET A 17 3.76 4.06 -14.22
CA MET A 17 3.23 4.99 -15.25
C MET A 17 1.92 4.52 -15.92
N SER A 18 1.70 3.21 -16.08
CA SER A 18 0.43 2.66 -16.57
C SER A 18 -0.73 2.92 -15.59
N GLU A 19 -0.43 3.02 -14.29
CA GLU A 19 -1.42 3.25 -13.22
C GLU A 19 -1.81 4.72 -13.08
N LYS A 20 -0.93 5.66 -13.44
CA LYS A 20 -1.23 7.10 -13.45
C LYS A 20 -2.23 7.49 -14.54
N LEU A 21 -2.43 6.64 -15.56
CA LEU A 21 -3.38 6.89 -16.64
C LEU A 21 -4.78 6.33 -16.34
N GLU A 22 -4.87 5.26 -15.55
CA GLU A 22 -6.13 4.59 -15.19
C GLU A 22 -6.68 4.99 -13.81
N SER A 23 -5.83 5.60 -12.95
CA SER A 23 -6.18 5.98 -11.59
C SER A 23 -5.99 7.48 -11.37
N VAL A 24 -7.01 8.14 -10.80
CA VAL A 24 -6.92 9.52 -10.28
C VAL A 24 -6.03 9.60 -9.03
N HIS A 25 -5.40 8.50 -8.61
CA HIS A 25 -4.56 8.47 -7.43
C HIS A 25 -3.11 8.84 -7.75
N ARG A 26 -2.60 9.83 -7.01
CA ARG A 26 -1.18 10.21 -6.97
C ARG A 26 -0.41 9.23 -6.07
N ASP A 27 0.92 9.29 -6.15
CA ASP A 27 1.79 8.57 -5.22
C ASP A 27 1.38 8.89 -3.77
N VAL A 28 1.43 7.90 -2.88
CA VAL A 28 1.08 8.07 -1.46
C VAL A 28 2.35 8.21 -0.65
N ALA A 29 2.44 9.25 0.17
CA ALA A 29 3.55 9.48 1.08
C ALA A 29 3.04 9.48 2.52
N VAL A 30 3.74 8.75 3.40
CA VAL A 30 3.47 8.73 4.84
C VAL A 30 4.77 8.93 5.63
N PRO A 31 4.74 9.60 6.79
CA PRO A 31 5.95 9.78 7.60
C PRO A 31 6.50 8.45 8.08
N LEU A 32 7.82 8.28 8.13
CA LEU A 32 8.42 7.06 8.70
C LEU A 32 8.07 6.89 10.19
N THR A 33 7.84 7.99 10.89
CA THR A 33 7.45 8.00 12.31
C THR A 33 6.04 7.45 12.57
N SER A 34 5.20 7.31 11.54
CA SER A 34 3.88 6.70 11.69
C SER A 34 3.89 5.19 11.50
N ILE A 35 4.99 4.61 11.02
CA ILE A 35 5.07 3.18 10.70
C ILE A 35 5.22 2.36 11.99
N ARG A 36 4.23 1.51 12.28
CA ARG A 36 4.18 0.67 13.49
C ARG A 36 4.58 -0.76 13.26
N SER A 37 4.30 -1.30 12.08
CA SER A 37 4.82 -2.60 11.67
C SER A 37 4.91 -2.71 10.15
N VAL A 38 5.80 -3.59 9.70
CA VAL A 38 5.95 -3.98 8.31
C VAL A 38 6.01 -5.50 8.27
N GLU A 39 5.05 -6.12 7.59
CA GLU A 39 4.89 -7.57 7.52
C GLU A 39 4.93 -8.03 6.07
N VAL A 40 5.73 -9.05 5.77
CA VAL A 40 5.65 -9.76 4.50
C VAL A 40 4.42 -10.65 4.51
N VAL A 41 3.60 -10.54 3.48
CA VAL A 41 2.36 -11.33 3.34
C VAL A 41 2.38 -12.12 2.04
N ASP A 42 1.85 -13.35 2.09
CA ASP A 42 1.79 -14.23 0.92
C ASP A 42 0.69 -13.85 -0.08
N ASN A 43 -0.36 -13.19 0.41
CA ASN A 43 -1.39 -12.62 -0.43
C ASN A 43 -1.91 -11.29 0.16
N ALA A 44 -1.45 -10.16 -0.37
CA ALA A 44 -1.85 -8.83 0.08
C ALA A 44 -3.33 -8.54 -0.16
N LEU A 45 -3.97 -9.20 -1.14
CA LEU A 45 -5.42 -9.03 -1.38
C LEU A 45 -6.27 -9.54 -0.22
N ASP A 46 -5.79 -10.51 0.55
CA ASP A 46 -6.53 -11.10 1.68
C ASP A 46 -6.73 -10.08 2.83
N TYR A 47 -5.94 -9.01 2.85
CA TYR A 47 -6.01 -7.95 3.84
C TYR A 47 -6.86 -6.76 3.37
N ILE A 48 -7.25 -6.70 2.10
CA ILE A 48 -8.14 -5.65 1.59
C ILE A 48 -9.55 -5.88 2.13
N HIS A 49 -10.09 -4.87 2.80
CA HIS A 49 -11.46 -4.90 3.30
C HIS A 49 -12.09 -3.50 3.29
N GLY A 50 -13.40 -3.45 3.46
CA GLY A 50 -14.19 -2.21 3.38
C GLY A 50 -14.64 -1.88 1.96
N MET A 51 -15.26 -0.71 1.83
CA MET A 51 -15.80 -0.21 0.57
C MET A 51 -14.74 0.60 -0.16
N LYS A 52 -14.50 0.27 -1.44
CA LYS A 52 -13.61 1.07 -2.29
C LYS A 52 -14.21 2.46 -2.52
N VAL A 53 -13.39 3.50 -2.36
CA VAL A 53 -13.75 4.87 -2.73
C VAL A 53 -13.41 5.08 -4.20
N GLY A 54 -14.38 5.52 -5.01
CA GLY A 54 -14.22 5.76 -6.45
C GLY A 54 -14.69 4.59 -7.33
N ALA A 55 -14.44 4.70 -8.65
CA ALA A 55 -14.87 3.70 -9.61
C ALA A 55 -14.15 2.36 -9.40
N ALA A 56 -14.91 1.27 -9.36
CA ALA A 56 -14.34 -0.08 -9.31
C ALA A 56 -13.83 -0.46 -10.71
N LEU A 57 -12.54 -0.78 -10.82
CA LEU A 57 -12.09 -1.66 -11.90
C LEU A 57 -12.44 -3.09 -11.48
N PRO A 58 -13.23 -3.84 -12.27
CA PRO A 58 -13.46 -5.25 -12.02
C PRO A 58 -12.15 -6.03 -12.26
N GLY A 59 -11.68 -6.82 -11.30
CA GLY A 59 -10.46 -7.61 -11.48
C GLY A 59 -9.85 -8.17 -10.20
N THR A 60 -8.70 -8.82 -10.35
CA THR A 60 -7.85 -9.37 -9.27
C THR A 60 -6.75 -8.38 -8.86
N MET A 61 -7.04 -7.09 -8.96
CA MET A 61 -6.17 -5.99 -8.54
C MET A 61 -6.89 -5.15 -7.48
N ALA A 62 -6.11 -4.51 -6.62
CA ALA A 62 -6.60 -3.58 -5.62
C ALA A 62 -5.69 -2.35 -5.57
N VAL A 63 -5.99 -1.38 -6.44
CA VAL A 63 -5.31 -0.07 -6.46
C VAL A 63 -6.29 1.02 -6.04
N GLY A 64 -6.02 1.72 -4.95
CA GLY A 64 -6.81 2.85 -4.45
C GLY A 64 -7.20 2.73 -2.99
N THR A 65 -8.10 3.63 -2.56
CA THR A 65 -8.51 3.74 -1.15
C THR A 65 -9.71 2.87 -0.84
N TYR A 66 -9.63 2.10 0.25
CA TYR A 66 -10.70 1.30 0.81
C TYR A 66 -11.01 1.81 2.22
N THR A 67 -12.28 2.05 2.52
CA THR A 67 -12.69 2.58 3.81
C THR A 67 -13.72 1.67 4.45
N SER A 68 -13.53 1.42 5.74
CA SER A 68 -14.51 0.78 6.61
C SER A 68 -14.81 1.71 7.79
N LYS A 69 -15.63 1.26 8.74
CA LYS A 69 -15.86 2.00 9.99
C LYS A 69 -14.62 2.09 10.88
N ASN A 70 -13.68 1.15 10.72
CA ASN A 70 -12.58 0.94 11.67
C ASN A 70 -11.19 1.14 11.06
N ALA A 71 -11.09 1.22 9.73
CA ALA A 71 -9.82 1.31 9.03
C ALA A 71 -9.98 1.97 7.66
N LYS A 72 -8.95 2.70 7.25
CA LYS A 72 -8.75 3.25 5.92
C LYS A 72 -7.44 2.72 5.34
N ILE A 73 -7.57 1.99 4.25
CA ILE A 73 -6.49 1.24 3.62
C ILE A 73 -6.17 1.86 2.27
N PHE A 74 -4.89 2.00 1.97
CA PHE A 74 -4.45 2.20 0.60
C PHE A 74 -3.93 0.87 0.02
N GLY A 75 -4.61 0.36 -1.00
CA GLY A 75 -4.12 -0.78 -1.78
C GLY A 75 -3.33 -0.31 -2.99
N ALA A 76 -2.19 -0.94 -3.24
CA ALA A 76 -1.41 -0.85 -4.46
C ALA A 76 -1.00 -2.28 -4.90
N ILE A 77 -1.99 -3.10 -5.24
CA ILE A 77 -1.82 -4.52 -5.54
C ILE A 77 -2.28 -4.80 -6.98
N HIS A 78 -1.44 -5.51 -7.74
CA HIS A 78 -1.64 -5.81 -9.15
C HIS A 78 -1.92 -7.31 -9.38
N HIS A 79 -2.46 -7.63 -10.57
CA HIS A 79 -2.89 -8.99 -10.92
C HIS A 79 -1.80 -10.06 -10.76
N SER A 80 -0.53 -9.73 -10.97
CA SER A 80 0.60 -10.66 -10.89
C SER A 80 1.26 -10.73 -9.51
N GLU A 81 0.92 -9.81 -8.60
CA GLU A 81 1.62 -9.58 -7.35
C GLU A 81 0.70 -9.91 -6.18
N HIS A 82 0.51 -11.21 -5.93
CA HIS A 82 -0.22 -11.65 -4.74
C HIS A 82 0.62 -11.40 -3.48
N ARG A 83 1.91 -11.76 -3.47
CA ARG A 83 2.81 -11.46 -2.34
C ARG A 83 3.10 -9.97 -2.24
N GLY A 84 3.34 -9.48 -1.03
CA GLY A 84 3.58 -8.07 -0.81
C GLY A 84 3.97 -7.73 0.61
N VAL A 85 3.89 -6.44 0.93
CA VAL A 85 4.08 -5.93 2.28
C VAL A 85 2.78 -5.30 2.80
N ARG A 86 2.48 -5.58 4.06
CA ARG A 86 1.46 -4.91 4.85
C ARG A 86 2.14 -3.97 5.83
N ILE A 87 1.78 -2.70 5.78
CA ILE A 87 2.38 -1.65 6.58
C ILE A 87 1.30 -1.06 7.46
N VAL A 88 1.43 -1.23 8.77
CA VAL A 88 0.49 -0.66 9.74
C VAL A 88 0.97 0.72 10.14
N LEU A 89 0.05 1.69 10.11
CA LEU A 89 0.31 3.10 10.36
C LEU A 89 -0.50 3.60 11.55
N GLU A 90 -0.01 4.66 12.18
CA GLU A 90 -0.75 5.38 13.21
C GLU A 90 -0.56 6.89 13.06
N GLY A 91 -1.63 7.67 13.26
CA GLY A 91 -1.56 9.14 13.19
C GLY A 91 -1.47 9.69 11.77
N THR A 92 -1.90 8.92 10.76
CA THR A 92 -2.03 9.37 9.38
C THR A 92 -3.45 9.21 8.85
N ASP A 93 -3.69 9.68 7.63
CA ASP A 93 -4.95 9.48 6.92
C ASP A 93 -5.25 8.02 6.56
N PHE A 94 -4.24 7.15 6.60
CA PHE A 94 -4.35 5.73 6.37
C PHE A 94 -3.93 4.97 7.63
N ASP A 95 -4.65 3.89 7.91
CA ASP A 95 -4.30 2.94 8.97
C ASP A 95 -3.40 1.83 8.42
N GLU A 96 -3.54 1.51 7.12
CA GLU A 96 -2.74 0.47 6.48
C GLU A 96 -2.37 0.82 5.03
N LEU A 97 -1.16 0.44 4.63
CA LEU A 97 -0.76 0.35 3.22
C LEU A 97 -0.55 -1.12 2.86
N LEU A 98 -1.19 -1.58 1.78
CA LEU A 98 -1.01 -2.91 1.23
C LEU A 98 -0.38 -2.80 -0.15
N VAL A 99 0.86 -3.22 -0.29
CA VAL A 99 1.64 -3.03 -1.53
C VAL A 99 2.08 -4.39 -2.08
N GLY A 100 1.55 -4.75 -3.24
CA GLY A 100 2.01 -5.91 -3.99
C GLY A 100 3.37 -5.59 -4.63
N CYS A 101 4.37 -6.43 -4.38
CA CYS A 101 5.72 -6.19 -4.88
C CYS A 101 6.50 -7.49 -5.09
N THR A 102 7.50 -7.42 -5.97
CA THR A 102 8.47 -8.50 -6.13
C THR A 102 9.46 -8.48 -4.98
N ASN A 103 9.78 -9.64 -4.41
CA ASN A 103 10.74 -9.79 -3.29
C ASN A 103 10.38 -8.93 -2.06
N PRO A 104 9.18 -9.14 -1.48
CA PRO A 104 8.67 -8.34 -0.36
C PRO A 104 9.57 -8.37 0.88
N GLU A 105 10.39 -9.40 1.04
CA GLU A 105 11.39 -9.52 2.12
C GLU A 105 12.43 -8.41 2.03
N THR A 106 12.92 -8.14 0.82
CA THR A 106 13.89 -7.05 0.60
C THR A 106 13.24 -5.70 0.82
N VAL A 107 12.02 -5.50 0.33
CA VAL A 107 11.26 -4.26 0.54
C VAL A 107 11.04 -4.01 2.04
N ALA A 108 10.55 -5.01 2.77
CA ALA A 108 10.29 -4.90 4.21
C ALA A 108 11.56 -4.54 4.99
N SER A 109 12.71 -5.14 4.65
CA SER A 109 13.98 -4.87 5.32
C SER A 109 14.50 -3.44 5.18
N GLN A 110 14.02 -2.69 4.18
CA GLN A 110 14.43 -1.32 3.89
C GLN A 110 13.54 -0.26 4.55
N ILE A 111 12.38 -0.66 5.08
CA ILE A 111 11.42 0.26 5.68
C ILE A 111 11.67 0.30 7.19
N PRO A 112 12.06 1.46 7.76
CA PRO A 112 12.22 1.57 9.20
C PRO A 112 10.86 1.57 9.91
N VAL A 113 10.84 1.01 11.11
CA VAL A 113 9.67 0.99 12.00
C VAL A 113 9.93 1.96 13.15
N ALA A 114 8.93 2.78 13.49
CA ALA A 114 9.01 3.67 14.63
C ALA A 114 9.09 2.87 15.94
N SER A 115 10.10 3.17 16.75
CA SER A 115 10.33 2.56 18.08
C SER A 115 9.31 3.02 19.12
#